data_AF-A0A7V8XYX9-F1
#
_entry.id   AF-A0A7V8XYX9-F1
#
_cell.length_a   1.000
_cell.length_b   1.000
_cell.length_c   1.000
_cell.angle_alpha   90.00
_cell.angle_beta   90.00
_cell.angle_gamma   90.00
#
_symmetry.space_group_name_H-M   'P 1'
#
loop_
_entity.id
_entity.type
_entity.pdbx_description
1 polymer ?
#
loop_
_entity_poly.entity_id
_entity_poly.type
_entity_poly.pdbx_seq_one_letter_code
_entity_poly.pdbx_strand_id
1 'polypeptide(L)'
;MSLRSLFSLFSSDLAIDLGTANTCVYARGKGIVVNEPSIVAINKVNGRIEAVGRDAKEMLGRTPGNIVAIKPMKDGVIADFEVTEKMLTYFIKKAHNRNVWVRPRIVIGVPSEITQVEKRAVKDSAYRAKASEVYLVEEAMAAAIGAGMPITEPSGNMIVDIGGGTTDIAVISLAGIVYSKAVRVAGNEMDEAIIQYVKKTYNLLIGERTAEAIKMEVGSAFPLEERMTMEIKGRHLIEGVPKTITI
;
A
#
# COMPACT_ATOMS: atom_id res chain seq x y z
N MET A 1 17.11 -23.97 -30.63
CA MET A 1 17.17 -23.22 -29.35
C MET A 1 16.52 -21.86 -29.55
N SER A 2 15.36 -21.64 -28.92
CA SER A 2 14.54 -20.44 -29.10
C SER A 2 15.20 -19.21 -28.47
N LEU A 3 15.20 -18.08 -29.18
CA LEU A 3 15.62 -16.75 -28.72
C LEU A 3 15.01 -16.34 -27.35
N ARG A 4 13.96 -17.01 -26.89
CA ARG A 4 13.37 -16.82 -25.55
C ARG A 4 14.36 -17.09 -24.39
N SER A 5 15.34 -17.98 -24.57
CA SER A 5 16.24 -18.44 -23.50
C SER A 5 17.31 -17.41 -23.07
N LEU A 6 17.79 -16.57 -24.00
CA LEU A 6 18.82 -15.58 -23.70
C LEU A 6 18.27 -14.33 -23.01
N PHE A 7 17.02 -13.93 -23.32
CA PHE A 7 16.36 -12.79 -22.68
C PHE A 7 15.75 -13.11 -21.31
N SER A 8 15.42 -14.39 -21.03
CA SER A 8 14.88 -14.80 -19.72
C SER A 8 15.92 -14.72 -18.60
N LEU A 9 17.22 -14.69 -18.92
CA LEU A 9 18.29 -14.45 -17.96
C LEU A 9 18.35 -13.00 -17.46
N PHE A 10 17.76 -12.05 -18.21
CA PHE A 10 17.78 -10.61 -17.89
C PHE A 10 16.45 -10.06 -17.35
N SER A 11 15.36 -10.81 -17.48
CA SER A 11 14.03 -10.46 -16.97
C SER A 11 13.74 -11.25 -15.70
N SER A 12 13.88 -10.62 -14.52
CA SER A 12 13.43 -11.24 -13.27
C SER A 12 11.91 -11.18 -13.19
N ASP A 13 11.25 -12.33 -13.04
CA ASP A 13 9.84 -12.39 -12.67
C ASP A 13 9.62 -11.60 -11.37
N LEU A 14 8.49 -10.88 -11.30
CA LEU A 14 8.15 -10.04 -10.15
C LEU A 14 6.91 -10.56 -9.43
N ALA A 15 6.88 -10.41 -8.12
CA ALA A 15 5.64 -10.37 -7.35
C ALA A 15 5.45 -8.96 -6.79
N ILE A 16 4.25 -8.41 -6.93
CA ILE A 16 3.91 -7.06 -6.49
C ILE A 16 2.74 -7.14 -5.52
N ASP A 17 2.95 -6.66 -4.31
CA ASP A 17 1.87 -6.31 -3.40
C ASP A 17 1.55 -4.82 -3.64
N LEU A 18 0.37 -4.56 -4.19
CA LEU A 18 -0.10 -3.22 -4.55
C LEU A 18 -0.98 -2.66 -3.43
N GLY A 19 -0.43 -2.59 -2.22
CA GLY A 19 -1.16 -2.17 -1.04
C GLY A 19 -1.62 -0.70 -1.07
N THR A 20 -2.66 -0.42 -0.30
CA THR A 20 -3.23 0.94 -0.16
C THR A 20 -2.21 1.95 0.41
N ALA A 21 -1.40 1.52 1.38
CA ALA A 21 -0.42 2.38 2.03
C ALA A 21 0.99 2.23 1.45
N ASN A 22 1.41 1.00 1.15
CA ASN A 22 2.75 0.68 0.64
C ASN A 22 2.68 -0.29 -0.52
N THR A 23 3.60 -0.17 -1.46
CA THR A 23 3.84 -1.12 -2.55
C THR A 23 5.14 -1.86 -2.27
N CYS A 24 5.07 -3.19 -2.28
CA CYS A 24 6.21 -4.07 -2.14
C CYS A 24 6.46 -4.83 -3.44
N VAL A 25 7.72 -4.90 -3.89
CA VAL A 25 8.11 -5.67 -5.07
C VAL A 25 9.18 -6.67 -4.69
N TYR A 26 8.86 -7.95 -4.90
CA TYR A 26 9.78 -9.06 -4.82
C TYR A 26 10.26 -9.42 -6.22
N ALA A 27 11.57 -9.55 -6.41
CA ALA A 27 12.16 -10.05 -7.64
C ALA A 27 12.70 -11.47 -7.43
N ARG A 28 12.33 -12.39 -8.32
CA ARG A 28 12.75 -13.79 -8.24
C ARG A 28 14.28 -13.90 -8.18
N GLY A 29 14.78 -14.55 -7.12
CA GLY A 29 16.21 -14.73 -6.87
C GLY A 29 16.92 -13.52 -6.23
N LYS A 30 16.21 -12.42 -5.94
CA LYS A 30 16.77 -11.22 -5.30
C LYS A 30 16.10 -10.85 -3.97
N GLY A 31 14.91 -11.37 -3.70
CA GLY A 31 14.15 -10.97 -2.51
C GLY A 31 13.31 -9.72 -2.76
N ILE A 32 12.96 -9.02 -1.68
CA ILE A 32 12.27 -7.73 -1.72
C ILE A 32 13.25 -6.66 -2.20
N VAL A 33 12.97 -6.06 -3.35
CA VAL A 33 13.80 -5.04 -4.00
C VAL A 33 13.19 -3.64 -3.95
N VAL A 34 11.89 -3.54 -3.71
CA VAL A 34 11.17 -2.27 -3.47
C VAL A 34 10.24 -2.46 -2.28
N ASN A 35 10.25 -1.51 -1.36
CA ASN A 35 9.26 -1.37 -0.30
C ASN A 35 9.10 0.13 -0.01
N GLU A 36 8.05 0.72 -0.59
CA GLU A 36 7.84 2.18 -0.59
C GLU A 36 6.35 2.55 -0.51
N PRO A 37 6.02 3.75 -0.01
CA PRO A 37 4.65 4.22 0.05
C PRO A 37 3.94 4.22 -1.33
N SER A 38 2.67 3.86 -1.36
CA SER A 38 1.81 3.88 -2.56
C SER A 38 1.32 5.30 -2.84
N ILE A 39 2.24 6.18 -3.26
CA ILE A 39 1.97 7.60 -3.46
C ILE A 39 2.78 8.19 -4.61
N VAL A 40 2.16 9.12 -5.35
CA VAL A 40 2.75 9.80 -6.50
C VAL A 40 2.55 11.30 -6.36
N ALA A 41 3.62 12.09 -6.50
CA ALA A 41 3.53 13.54 -6.59
C ALA A 41 3.44 13.96 -8.06
N ILE A 42 2.39 14.70 -8.41
CA ILE A 42 2.11 15.14 -9.79
C ILE A 42 2.00 16.66 -9.83
N ASN A 43 2.62 17.23 -10.86
CA ASN A 43 2.45 18.62 -11.20
C ASN A 43 1.14 18.83 -11.96
N LYS A 44 0.19 19.55 -11.36
CA LYS A 44 -1.15 19.79 -11.91
C LYS A 44 -1.17 20.57 -13.22
N VAL A 45 -0.11 21.32 -13.52
CA VAL A 45 -0.06 22.17 -14.72
C VAL A 45 0.26 21.34 -15.97
N ASN A 46 1.17 20.38 -15.87
CA ASN A 46 1.68 19.62 -17.01
C ASN A 46 1.47 18.10 -16.91
N GLY A 47 0.89 17.60 -15.82
CA GLY A 47 0.61 16.18 -15.58
C GLY A 47 1.85 15.31 -15.36
N ARG A 48 3.03 15.91 -15.21
CA ARG A 48 4.30 15.19 -15.00
C ARG A 48 4.40 14.67 -13.57
N ILE A 49 4.95 13.47 -13.46
CA ILE A 49 5.36 12.90 -12.16
C ILE A 49 6.61 13.65 -11.70
N GLU A 50 6.52 14.23 -10.51
CA GLU A 50 7.66 14.87 -9.83
C GLU A 50 8.38 13.85 -8.93
N ALA A 51 7.61 12.98 -8.26
CA ALA A 51 8.15 11.93 -7.38
C ALA A 51 7.19 10.74 -7.25
N VAL A 52 7.72 9.59 -6.85
CA VAL A 52 6.96 8.36 -6.50
C VAL A 52 7.55 7.77 -5.24
N GLY A 53 6.73 7.14 -4.40
CA GLY A 53 7.23 6.41 -3.24
C GLY A 53 7.63 7.33 -2.10
N ARG A 54 8.80 7.08 -1.52
CA ARG A 54 9.27 7.82 -0.33
C ARG A 54 9.43 9.32 -0.61
N ASP A 55 10.02 9.64 -1.75
CA ASP A 55 10.23 11.03 -2.18
C ASP A 55 8.89 11.78 -2.27
N ALA A 56 7.85 11.13 -2.79
CA ALA A 56 6.50 11.71 -2.83
C ALA A 56 5.84 11.81 -1.45
N LYS A 57 6.08 10.84 -0.54
CA LYS A 57 5.58 10.90 0.85
C LYS A 57 6.22 12.06 1.62
N GLU A 58 7.50 12.36 1.39
CA GLU A 58 8.19 13.50 2.04
C GLU A 58 7.64 14.87 1.61
N MET A 59 7.08 14.93 0.40
CA MET A 59 6.43 16.13 -0.12
C MET A 59 5.05 16.40 0.50
N LEU A 60 4.40 15.41 1.14
CA LEU A 60 3.05 15.57 1.72
C LEU A 60 2.99 16.72 2.73
N GLY A 61 2.04 17.64 2.49
CA GLY A 61 1.84 18.82 3.34
C GLY A 61 2.94 19.89 3.24
N ARG A 62 3.91 19.71 2.33
CA ARG A 62 5.05 20.61 2.11
C ARG A 62 5.19 21.05 0.64
N THR A 63 4.28 20.63 -0.25
CA THR A 63 4.32 20.99 -1.66
C THR A 63 3.85 22.42 -1.94
N PRO A 64 4.43 23.09 -2.95
CA PRO A 64 3.81 24.25 -3.57
C PRO A 64 2.44 23.88 -4.18
N GLY A 65 1.53 24.85 -4.31
CA GLY A 65 0.13 24.60 -4.70
C GLY A 65 -0.08 23.92 -6.06
N ASN A 66 0.92 23.92 -6.94
CA ASN A 66 0.89 23.24 -8.24
C ASN A 66 1.32 21.77 -8.19
N ILE A 67 1.88 21.27 -7.08
CA ILE A 67 2.24 19.85 -6.90
C ILE A 67 1.28 19.22 -5.90
N VAL A 68 0.68 18.11 -6.30
CA VAL A 68 -0.24 17.34 -5.46
C VAL A 68 0.20 15.90 -5.37
N ALA A 69 0.22 15.40 -4.14
CA ALA A 69 0.44 13.99 -3.87
C ALA A 69 -0.90 13.25 -3.96
N ILE A 70 -0.89 12.15 -4.70
CA ILE A 70 -2.06 11.31 -4.99
C ILE A 70 -1.73 9.90 -4.52
N LYS A 71 -2.61 9.31 -3.71
CA LYS A 71 -2.62 7.88 -3.38
C LYS A 71 -3.51 7.19 -4.42
N PRO A 72 -2.95 6.45 -5.38
CA PRO A 72 -3.75 5.91 -6.49
C PRO A 72 -4.51 4.64 -6.10
N MET A 73 -4.14 4.03 -4.98
CA MET A 73 -4.83 2.91 -4.34
C MET A 73 -5.72 3.43 -3.21
N LYS A 74 -6.93 2.89 -3.11
CA LYS A 74 -7.85 3.18 -2.00
C LYS A 74 -8.62 1.91 -1.66
N ASP A 75 -8.69 1.56 -0.39
CA ASP A 75 -9.47 0.42 0.11
C ASP A 75 -9.19 -0.89 -0.67
N GLY A 76 -7.91 -1.14 -0.99
CA GLY A 76 -7.46 -2.33 -1.73
C GLY A 76 -7.73 -2.29 -3.24
N VAL A 77 -8.27 -1.20 -3.78
CA VAL A 77 -8.65 -1.08 -5.19
C VAL A 77 -7.99 0.13 -5.87
N ILE A 78 -7.90 0.08 -7.21
CA ILE A 78 -7.36 1.19 -8.01
C ILE A 78 -8.39 2.31 -8.07
N ALA A 79 -8.08 3.45 -7.45
CA ALA A 79 -8.89 4.66 -7.50
C ALA A 79 -8.50 5.57 -8.68
N ASP A 80 -7.23 5.54 -9.09
CA ASP A 80 -6.73 6.28 -10.24
C ASP A 80 -5.85 5.40 -11.12
N PHE A 81 -6.38 5.03 -12.29
CA PHE A 81 -5.74 4.12 -13.25
C PHE A 81 -4.45 4.68 -13.85
N GLU A 82 -4.46 5.96 -14.23
CA GLU A 82 -3.33 6.60 -14.90
C GLU A 82 -2.17 6.77 -13.91
N VAL A 83 -2.49 7.17 -12.68
CA VAL A 83 -1.49 7.32 -11.62
C VAL A 83 -0.97 5.95 -11.16
N THR A 84 -1.81 4.92 -11.12
CA THR A 84 -1.39 3.54 -10.82
C THR A 84 -0.44 3.00 -11.88
N GLU A 85 -0.76 3.18 -13.17
CA GLU A 85 0.12 2.77 -14.29
C GLU A 85 1.50 3.42 -14.17
N LYS A 86 1.52 4.73 -13.90
CA LYS A 86 2.74 5.52 -13.69
C LYS A 86 3.56 5.01 -12.50
N MET A 87 2.90 4.71 -11.38
CA MET A 87 3.51 4.16 -10.17
C MET A 87 4.10 2.77 -10.40
N LEU A 88 3.32 1.85 -10.99
CA LEU A 88 3.79 0.51 -11.34
C LEU A 88 4.96 0.56 -12.31
N THR A 89 4.89 1.42 -13.33
CA THR A 89 5.99 1.62 -14.28
C THR A 89 7.28 2.06 -13.57
N TYR A 90 7.17 2.97 -12.60
CA TYR A 90 8.30 3.41 -11.78
C TYR A 90 8.88 2.25 -10.96
N PHE A 91 8.05 1.50 -10.22
CA PHE A 91 8.52 0.41 -9.35
C PHE A 91 9.07 -0.78 -10.13
N ILE A 92 8.48 -1.16 -11.27
CA ILE A 92 9.00 -2.21 -12.16
C ILE A 92 10.37 -1.82 -12.71
N LYS A 93 10.54 -0.56 -13.14
CA LYS A 93 11.85 -0.03 -13.57
C LYS A 93 12.86 -0.03 -12.43
N LYS A 94 12.45 0.36 -11.23
CA LYS A 94 13.32 0.37 -10.04
C LYS A 94 13.79 -1.03 -9.68
N ALA A 95 12.91 -2.02 -9.69
CA ALA A 95 13.22 -3.43 -9.44
C ALA A 95 14.22 -4.03 -10.45
N HIS A 96 14.25 -3.51 -11.68
CA HIS A 96 15.14 -3.95 -12.75
C HIS A 96 16.36 -3.03 -12.97
N ASN A 97 16.78 -2.27 -11.96
CA ASN A 97 17.93 -1.35 -12.05
C ASN A 97 17.85 -0.40 -13.26
N ARG A 98 16.63 0.08 -13.57
CA ARG A 98 16.34 1.03 -14.66
C ARG A 98 16.54 0.49 -16.08
N ASN A 99 16.70 -0.83 -16.27
CA ASN A 99 16.70 -1.42 -17.60
C ASN A 99 15.29 -1.33 -18.21
N VAL A 100 15.14 -0.52 -19.27
CA VAL A 100 13.83 -0.14 -19.85
C VAL A 100 13.28 -1.16 -20.85
N TRP A 101 14.06 -2.20 -21.17
CA TRP A 101 13.78 -3.18 -22.23
C TRP A 101 13.19 -4.50 -21.74
N VAL A 102 13.06 -4.70 -20.43
CA VAL A 102 12.48 -5.93 -19.87
C VAL A 102 10.96 -5.87 -19.80
N ARG A 103 10.33 -7.01 -20.04
CA ARG A 103 8.89 -7.23 -19.90
C ARG A 103 8.69 -8.45 -18.98
N PRO A 104 8.63 -8.25 -17.66
CA PRO A 104 8.58 -9.36 -16.72
C PRO A 104 7.19 -9.99 -16.67
N ARG A 105 7.14 -11.26 -16.26
CA ARG A 105 5.90 -11.86 -15.76
C ARG A 105 5.69 -11.37 -14.33
N ILE A 106 4.45 -11.05 -13.99
CA ILE A 106 4.11 -10.44 -12.71
C ILE A 106 2.99 -11.23 -12.04
N VAL A 107 3.17 -11.55 -10.77
CA VAL A 107 2.08 -11.95 -9.85
C VAL A 107 1.69 -10.72 -9.02
N ILE A 108 0.40 -10.41 -8.91
CA ILE A 108 -0.10 -9.27 -8.12
C ILE A 108 -1.10 -9.75 -7.07
N GLY A 109 -0.90 -9.33 -5.83
CA GLY A 109 -1.87 -9.52 -4.75
C GLY A 109 -3.13 -8.69 -4.99
N VAL A 110 -4.30 -9.28 -4.78
CA VAL A 110 -5.58 -8.57 -4.78
C VAL A 110 -6.42 -9.00 -3.57
N PRO A 111 -7.28 -8.11 -3.02
CA PRO A 111 -8.18 -8.45 -1.93
C PRO A 111 -9.09 -9.63 -2.27
N SER A 112 -9.53 -10.37 -1.25
CA SER A 112 -10.35 -11.56 -1.47
C SER A 112 -11.71 -11.23 -2.10
N GLU A 113 -12.30 -10.09 -1.74
CA GLU A 113 -13.61 -9.60 -2.24
C GLU A 113 -13.48 -8.57 -3.38
N ILE A 114 -12.48 -8.70 -4.26
CA ILE A 114 -12.31 -7.81 -5.42
C ILE A 114 -13.29 -8.14 -6.56
N THR A 115 -13.91 -7.11 -7.16
CA THR A 115 -14.84 -7.26 -8.30
C THR A 115 -14.12 -7.58 -9.61
N GLN A 116 -14.84 -8.10 -10.61
CA GLN A 116 -14.25 -8.38 -11.93
C GLN A 116 -13.73 -7.12 -12.64
N VAL A 117 -14.36 -5.96 -12.41
CA VAL A 117 -13.93 -4.69 -12.98
C VAL A 117 -12.60 -4.25 -12.35
N GLU A 118 -12.46 -4.39 -11.03
CA GLU A 118 -11.22 -4.08 -10.31
C GLU A 118 -10.10 -5.09 -10.63
N LYS A 119 -10.40 -6.41 -10.75
CA LYS A 119 -9.42 -7.39 -11.23
C LYS A 119 -8.88 -7.03 -12.61
N ARG A 120 -9.76 -6.57 -13.51
CA ARG A 120 -9.38 -6.11 -14.84
C ARG A 120 -8.53 -4.84 -14.78
N ALA A 121 -8.89 -3.90 -13.92
CA ALA A 121 -8.13 -2.68 -13.66
C ALA A 121 -6.66 -2.98 -13.33
N VAL A 122 -6.44 -3.89 -12.36
CA VAL A 122 -5.09 -4.28 -11.92
C VAL A 122 -4.29 -4.88 -13.06
N LYS A 123 -4.89 -5.81 -13.81
CA LYS A 123 -4.24 -6.42 -14.97
C LYS A 123 -3.90 -5.39 -16.05
N ASP A 124 -4.84 -4.54 -16.41
CA ASP A 124 -4.66 -3.53 -17.46
C ASP A 124 -3.55 -2.53 -17.07
N SER A 125 -3.52 -2.05 -15.82
CA SER A 125 -2.44 -1.19 -15.32
C SER A 125 -1.07 -1.87 -15.36
N ALA A 126 -0.99 -3.15 -15.00
CA ALA A 126 0.26 -3.92 -15.06
C ALA A 126 0.74 -4.16 -16.51
N TYR A 127 -0.17 -4.48 -17.44
CA TYR A 127 0.16 -4.63 -18.86
C TYR A 127 0.66 -3.33 -19.48
N ARG A 128 0.02 -2.20 -19.15
CA ARG A 128 0.48 -0.87 -19.59
C ARG A 128 1.84 -0.50 -18.99
N ALA A 129 2.11 -0.95 -17.78
CA ALA A 129 3.44 -0.89 -17.15
C ALA A 129 4.47 -1.88 -17.73
N LYS A 130 4.18 -2.47 -18.91
CA LYS A 130 5.02 -3.38 -19.69
C LYS A 130 5.21 -4.79 -19.12
N ALA A 131 4.29 -5.29 -18.28
CA ALA A 131 4.26 -6.71 -17.95
C ALA A 131 4.02 -7.57 -19.22
N SER A 132 4.66 -8.73 -19.30
CA SER A 132 4.42 -9.70 -20.38
C SER A 132 3.22 -10.59 -20.09
N GLU A 133 3.08 -11.02 -18.84
CA GLU A 133 2.01 -11.88 -18.31
C GLU A 133 1.67 -11.39 -16.90
N VAL A 134 0.38 -11.36 -16.56
CA VAL A 134 -0.09 -10.92 -15.25
C VAL A 134 -0.99 -11.98 -14.63
N TYR A 135 -0.57 -12.48 -13.48
CA TYR A 135 -1.32 -13.41 -12.64
C TYR A 135 -1.80 -12.65 -11.40
N LEU A 136 -3.02 -12.93 -10.97
CA LEU A 136 -3.55 -12.39 -9.71
C LEU A 136 -3.57 -13.51 -8.68
N VAL A 137 -3.27 -13.17 -7.44
CA VAL A 137 -3.38 -14.07 -6.28
C VAL A 137 -4.14 -13.36 -5.18
N GLU A 138 -4.95 -14.09 -4.44
CA GLU A 138 -5.63 -13.56 -3.26
C GLU A 138 -4.61 -13.17 -2.18
N GLU A 139 -4.69 -11.94 -1.69
CA GLU A 139 -3.79 -11.40 -0.65
C GLU A 139 -3.82 -12.27 0.61
N ALA A 140 -5.00 -12.70 1.07
CA ALA A 140 -5.10 -13.56 2.25
C ALA A 140 -4.36 -14.90 2.08
N MET A 141 -4.34 -15.46 0.87
CA MET A 141 -3.57 -16.67 0.56
C MET A 141 -2.06 -16.37 0.60
N ALA A 142 -1.63 -15.27 -0.02
CA ALA A 142 -0.24 -14.83 -0.01
C ALA A 142 0.25 -14.51 1.42
N ALA A 143 -0.58 -13.86 2.24
CA ALA A 143 -0.31 -13.55 3.64
C ALA A 143 -0.17 -14.82 4.48
N ALA A 144 -1.07 -15.80 4.32
CA ALA A 144 -0.98 -17.07 5.03
C ALA A 144 0.28 -17.87 4.67
N ILE A 145 0.68 -17.87 3.39
CA ILE A 145 1.96 -18.45 2.95
C ILE A 145 3.13 -17.68 3.60
N GLY A 146 3.10 -16.35 3.56
CA GLY A 146 4.14 -15.50 4.15
C GLY A 146 4.29 -15.67 5.66
N ALA A 147 3.19 -15.99 6.35
CA ALA A 147 3.17 -16.28 7.79
C ALA A 147 3.57 -17.72 8.14
N GLY A 148 3.83 -18.58 7.14
CA GLY A 148 4.23 -19.97 7.35
C GLY A 148 3.11 -20.87 7.89
N MET A 149 1.85 -20.52 7.63
CA MET A 149 0.70 -21.31 8.10
C MET A 149 0.58 -22.64 7.34
N PRO A 150 0.16 -23.75 8.00
CA PRO A 150 0.00 -25.06 7.37
C PRO A 150 -1.30 -25.14 6.54
N ILE A 151 -1.41 -24.30 5.51
CA ILE A 151 -2.64 -24.12 4.72
C ILE A 151 -2.98 -25.31 3.82
N THR A 152 -2.03 -26.20 3.53
CA THR A 152 -2.23 -27.41 2.72
C THR A 152 -2.85 -28.56 3.51
N GLU A 153 -2.89 -28.47 4.83
CA GLU A 153 -3.46 -29.49 5.70
C GLU A 153 -4.99 -29.38 5.76
N PRO A 154 -5.71 -30.47 6.11
CA PRO A 154 -7.16 -30.45 6.29
C PRO A 154 -7.63 -29.64 7.51
N SER A 155 -6.72 -29.06 8.29
CA SER A 155 -7.05 -28.12 9.36
C SER A 155 -7.51 -26.77 8.80
N GLY A 156 -8.45 -26.12 9.49
CA GLY A 156 -8.84 -24.75 9.20
C GLY A 156 -7.84 -23.76 9.78
N ASN A 157 -7.33 -22.87 8.94
CA ASN A 157 -6.37 -21.82 9.29
C ASN A 157 -7.02 -20.45 9.07
N MET A 158 -7.11 -19.61 10.11
CA MET A 158 -7.64 -18.26 9.96
C MET A 158 -6.51 -17.23 9.89
N ILE A 159 -6.54 -16.37 8.87
CA ILE A 159 -5.66 -15.22 8.72
C ILE A 159 -6.50 -13.93 8.78
N VAL A 160 -5.94 -12.92 9.45
CA VAL A 160 -6.49 -11.56 9.53
C VAL A 160 -5.37 -10.60 9.13
N ASP A 161 -5.46 -10.05 7.92
CA ASP A 161 -4.51 -9.11 7.38
C ASP A 161 -5.07 -7.68 7.49
N ILE A 162 -4.46 -6.86 8.34
CA ILE A 162 -4.88 -5.48 8.60
C ILE A 162 -3.94 -4.54 7.84
N GLY A 163 -4.41 -4.04 6.70
CA GLY A 163 -3.65 -3.17 5.83
C GLY A 163 -3.84 -1.67 6.09
N GLY A 164 -3.63 -0.89 5.03
CA GLY A 164 -3.86 0.56 5.06
C GLY A 164 -5.34 0.95 4.97
N GLY A 165 -6.09 0.36 4.03
CA GLY A 165 -7.50 0.70 3.80
C GLY A 165 -8.47 -0.47 3.93
N THR A 166 -7.98 -1.70 4.04
CA THR A 166 -8.81 -2.89 4.23
C THR A 166 -8.24 -3.79 5.30
N THR A 167 -9.14 -4.50 5.97
CA THR A 167 -8.81 -5.71 6.71
C THR A 167 -9.38 -6.90 5.95
N ASP A 168 -8.51 -7.81 5.51
CA ASP A 168 -8.84 -9.02 4.78
C ASP A 168 -8.79 -10.22 5.74
N ILE A 169 -9.90 -10.95 5.85
CA ILE A 169 -10.05 -12.10 6.73
C ILE A 169 -10.32 -13.32 5.86
N ALA A 170 -9.58 -14.41 6.08
CA ALA A 170 -9.85 -15.66 5.40
C ALA A 170 -9.69 -16.88 6.31
N VAL A 171 -10.48 -17.91 6.04
CA VAL A 171 -10.32 -19.27 6.57
C VAL A 171 -9.87 -20.16 5.42
N ILE A 172 -8.73 -20.82 5.60
CA ILE A 172 -8.01 -21.58 4.57
C ILE A 172 -7.85 -23.03 5.02
N SER A 173 -8.10 -23.98 4.13
CA SER A 173 -7.83 -25.40 4.34
C SER A 173 -7.58 -26.09 2.99
N LEU A 174 -6.71 -27.10 2.96
CA LEU A 174 -6.36 -27.84 1.73
C LEU A 174 -5.97 -26.91 0.56
N ALA A 175 -5.21 -25.85 0.86
CA ALA A 175 -4.80 -24.77 -0.06
C ALA A 175 -5.95 -24.01 -0.74
N GLY A 176 -7.17 -24.11 -0.20
CA GLY A 176 -8.35 -23.39 -0.66
C GLY A 176 -8.88 -22.43 0.40
N ILE A 177 -9.34 -21.26 -0.03
CA ILE A 177 -10.10 -20.33 0.81
C ILE A 177 -11.51 -20.91 0.97
N VAL A 178 -11.86 -21.31 2.20
CA VAL A 178 -13.18 -21.82 2.57
C VAL A 178 -14.17 -20.68 2.81
N TYR A 179 -13.67 -19.61 3.43
CA TYR A 179 -14.44 -18.39 3.69
C TYR A 179 -13.51 -17.19 3.60
N SER A 180 -14.00 -16.08 3.09
CA SER A 180 -13.30 -14.80 3.11
C SER A 180 -14.25 -13.64 3.33
N LYS A 181 -13.75 -12.59 3.97
CA LYS A 181 -14.43 -11.32 4.16
C LYS A 181 -13.41 -10.19 4.08
N ALA A 182 -13.71 -9.14 3.33
CA ALA A 182 -12.96 -7.90 3.39
C ALA A 182 -13.84 -6.80 4.01
N VAL A 183 -13.24 -5.97 4.87
CA VAL A 183 -13.90 -4.79 5.43
C VAL A 183 -13.03 -3.56 5.21
N ARG A 184 -13.66 -2.42 4.92
CA ARG A 184 -12.99 -1.13 4.67
C ARG A 184 -12.74 -0.38 5.98
N VAL A 185 -12.05 -1.05 6.90
CA VAL A 185 -11.62 -0.50 8.19
C VAL A 185 -10.23 -1.05 8.46
N ALA A 186 -9.24 -0.18 8.49
CA ALA A 186 -7.85 -0.54 8.71
C ALA A 186 -7.04 0.66 9.24
N GLY A 187 -5.77 0.78 8.85
CA GLY A 187 -4.87 1.82 9.34
C GLY A 187 -5.31 3.26 9.07
N ASN A 188 -5.95 3.54 7.93
CA ASN A 188 -6.41 4.87 7.55
C ASN A 188 -7.59 5.34 8.44
N GLU A 189 -8.53 4.44 8.76
CA GLU A 189 -9.65 4.74 9.64
C GLU A 189 -9.18 4.97 11.08
N MET A 190 -8.11 4.28 11.52
CA MET A 190 -7.45 4.55 12.80
C MET A 190 -6.85 5.97 12.81
N ASP A 191 -6.17 6.37 11.74
CA ASP A 191 -5.59 7.71 11.63
C ASP A 191 -6.68 8.79 11.67
N GLU A 192 -7.78 8.60 10.94
CA GLU A 192 -8.92 9.51 10.95
C GLU A 192 -9.55 9.61 12.35
N ALA A 193 -9.71 8.48 13.05
CA ALA A 193 -10.21 8.46 14.42
C ALA A 193 -9.31 9.28 15.37
N ILE A 194 -7.99 9.18 15.21
CA ILE A 194 -7.01 9.98 15.98
C ILE A 194 -7.16 11.47 15.65
N ILE A 195 -7.27 11.85 14.36
CA ILE A 195 -7.48 13.25 13.95
C ILE A 195 -8.74 13.81 14.60
N GLN A 196 -9.85 13.07 14.52
CA GLN A 196 -11.13 13.52 15.09
C GLN A 196 -11.08 13.61 16.61
N TYR A 197 -10.42 12.67 17.29
CA TYR A 197 -10.20 12.72 18.73
C TYR A 197 -9.41 13.97 19.12
N VAL A 198 -8.26 14.23 18.49
CA VAL A 198 -7.40 15.38 18.80
C VAL A 198 -8.14 16.70 18.54
N LYS A 199 -8.89 16.77 17.43
CA LYS A 199 -9.72 17.91 17.08
C LYS A 199 -10.80 18.18 18.14
N LYS A 200 -11.52 17.15 18.58
CA LYS A 200 -12.64 17.28 19.52
C LYS A 200 -12.19 17.57 20.95
N THR A 201 -11.12 16.92 21.40
CA THR A 201 -10.65 17.01 22.79
C THR A 201 -9.78 18.25 23.03
N TYR A 202 -8.96 18.66 22.06
CA TYR A 202 -7.97 19.72 22.24
C TYR A 202 -8.16 20.93 21.33
N ASN A 203 -9.22 20.97 20.50
CA ASN A 203 -9.42 22.00 19.47
C ASN A 203 -8.19 22.17 18.55
N LEU A 204 -7.44 21.09 18.34
CA LEU A 204 -6.19 21.10 17.59
C LEU A 204 -6.36 20.36 16.26
N LEU A 205 -6.06 21.03 15.16
CA LEU A 205 -6.03 20.41 13.84
C LEU A 205 -4.65 19.84 13.55
N ILE A 206 -4.59 18.53 13.33
CA ILE A 206 -3.40 17.81 12.89
C ILE A 206 -3.65 17.15 11.52
N GLY A 207 -2.57 16.85 10.79
CA GLY A 207 -2.65 16.15 9.52
C GLY A 207 -2.44 14.64 9.66
N GLU A 208 -2.72 13.91 8.57
CA GLU A 208 -2.59 12.46 8.48
C GLU A 208 -1.21 11.94 8.93
N ARG A 209 -0.11 12.59 8.51
CA ARG A 209 1.25 12.20 8.94
C ARG A 209 1.43 12.24 10.45
N THR A 210 0.86 13.24 11.13
CA THR A 210 0.95 13.34 12.59
C THR A 210 0.08 12.28 13.25
N ALA A 211 -1.11 12.00 12.70
CA ALA A 211 -1.99 10.95 13.19
C ALA A 211 -1.38 9.55 13.05
N GLU A 212 -0.76 9.25 11.91
CA GLU A 212 -0.03 7.99 11.69
C GLU A 212 1.14 7.87 12.67
N ALA A 213 1.87 8.96 12.96
CA ALA A 213 2.93 8.94 13.98
C ALA A 213 2.37 8.65 15.37
N ILE A 214 1.26 9.28 15.77
CA ILE A 214 0.57 8.99 17.04
C ILE A 214 0.17 7.51 17.13
N LYS A 215 -0.43 6.97 16.06
CA LYS A 215 -0.81 5.56 15.97
C LYS A 215 0.37 4.63 16.23
N MET A 216 1.51 4.91 15.59
CA MET A 216 2.70 4.07 15.66
C MET A 216 3.49 4.21 16.96
N GLU A 217 3.53 5.41 17.56
CA GLU A 217 4.35 5.69 18.74
C GLU A 217 3.63 5.43 20.06
N VAL A 218 2.33 5.75 20.15
CA VAL A 218 1.58 5.68 21.42
C VAL A 218 0.24 4.95 21.32
N GLY A 219 -0.13 4.46 20.12
CA GLY A 219 -1.37 3.71 19.91
C GLY A 219 -1.33 2.32 20.54
N SER A 220 -2.42 1.91 21.20
CA SER A 220 -2.59 0.53 21.67
C SER A 220 -4.07 0.12 21.65
N ALA A 221 -4.32 -1.12 21.23
CA ALA A 221 -5.64 -1.74 21.28
C ALA A 221 -5.93 -2.45 22.62
N PHE A 222 -4.92 -2.55 23.50
CA PHE A 222 -5.03 -3.16 24.82
C PHE A 222 -4.42 -2.25 25.89
N PRO A 223 -4.95 -2.22 27.14
CA PRO A 223 -4.36 -1.41 28.20
C PRO A 223 -2.87 -1.72 28.40
N LEU A 224 -2.06 -0.67 28.43
CA LEU A 224 -0.64 -0.76 28.78
C LEU A 224 -0.46 -0.56 30.29
N GLU A 225 0.53 -1.22 30.89
CA GLU A 225 0.90 -1.00 32.30
C GLU A 225 1.39 0.43 32.52
N GLU A 226 2.23 0.94 31.62
CA GLU A 226 2.70 2.32 31.61
C GLU A 226 2.12 3.07 30.40
N ARG A 227 1.61 4.28 30.65
CA ARG A 227 1.09 5.13 29.57
C ARG A 227 2.25 5.73 28.80
N MET A 228 2.26 5.49 27.50
CA MET A 228 3.13 6.19 26.56
C MET A 228 2.50 7.54 26.22
N THR A 229 3.35 8.55 26.03
CA THR A 229 2.92 9.89 25.65
C THR A 229 3.85 10.47 24.59
N MET A 230 3.34 11.40 23.78
CA MET A 230 4.18 12.12 22.81
C MET A 230 3.75 13.58 22.67
N GLU A 231 4.69 14.44 22.28
CA GLU A 231 4.36 15.82 21.92
C GLU A 231 3.92 15.92 20.46
N ILE A 232 2.80 16.60 20.23
CA ILE A 232 2.28 16.87 18.89
C ILE A 232 2.04 18.35 18.69
N LYS A 233 2.30 18.81 17.46
CA LYS A 233 2.07 20.19 17.02
C LYS A 233 0.96 20.23 15.98
N GLY A 234 0.02 21.15 16.15
CA GLY A 234 -1.06 21.38 15.21
C GLY A 234 -1.52 22.83 15.19
N ARG A 235 -2.52 23.15 14.38
CA ARG A 235 -3.15 24.48 14.34
C ARG A 235 -4.33 24.52 15.30
N HIS A 236 -4.29 25.38 16.30
CA HIS A 236 -5.41 25.57 17.21
C HIS A 236 -6.59 26.20 16.45
N LEU A 237 -7.77 25.61 16.51
CA LEU A 237 -8.92 26.00 15.70
C LEU A 237 -9.55 27.32 16.12
N ILE A 238 -9.46 27.66 17.41
CA ILE A 238 -10.03 28.90 17.96
C ILE A 238 -9.06 30.06 17.79
N GLU A 239 -7.79 29.84 18.12
CA GLU A 239 -6.76 30.90 18.12
C GLU A 239 -6.10 31.07 16.75
N GLY A 240 -6.23 30.08 15.86
CA GLY A 240 -5.62 30.09 14.52
C GLY A 240 -4.09 29.89 14.50
N VAL A 241 -3.43 29.83 15.67
CA VAL A 241 -1.98 29.74 15.80
C VAL A 241 -1.50 28.30 16.03
N PRO A 242 -0.22 27.98 15.73
CA PRO A 242 0.36 26.70 16.07
C PRO A 242 0.44 26.49 17.60
N LYS A 243 0.03 25.31 18.07
CA LYS A 243 0.09 24.92 19.49
C LYS A 243 0.69 23.52 19.62
N THR A 244 1.43 23.30 20.70
CA THR A 244 1.99 21.99 21.08
C THR A 244 1.22 21.46 22.28
N ILE A 245 0.88 20.17 22.26
CA ILE A 245 0.25 19.45 23.38
C ILE A 245 0.94 18.09 23.57
N THR A 246 0.78 17.51 24.75
CA THR A 246 1.14 16.12 25.02
C THR A 246 -0.11 15.25 24.92
N ILE A 247 -0.07 14.19 24.12
CA ILE A 247 -1.11 13.16 24.01
C ILE A 247 -0.68 11.88 24.72
#